data_AF-A0A5R2N440-F1
#
_entry.id   AF-A0A5R2N440-F1
#
_cell.length_a   1.000
_cell.length_b   1.000
_cell.length_c   1.000
_cell.angle_alpha   90.00
_cell.angle_beta   90.00
_cell.angle_gamma   90.00
#
_symmetry.space_group_name_H-M   'P 1'
#
loop_
_entity.id
_entity.type
_entity.pdbx_description
1 polymer ?
#
loop_
_entity_poly.entity_id
_entity_poly.type
_entity_poly.pdbx_seq_one_letter_code
_entity_poly.pdbx_strand_id
1 'polypeptide(L)'
;DVVLVSHNHYDHLDLATLRQLKETHDPLVVTPLGNDAIIAAAVPGMRLSAHDWGDRVDVSDGTAIHIEPAHHWSARGARDRRMALWAGFVIETAGGKTYFAGDTGFHDGINYRLMAE
;
A
#
# COMPACT_ATOMS: atom_id res chain seq x y z
N ASP A 1 -13.03 -4.00 6.42
CA ASP A 1 -12.02 -3.66 7.44
C ASP A 1 -10.86 -2.84 6.89
N VAL A 2 -10.02 -3.40 6.01
CA VAL A 2 -8.85 -2.68 5.46
C VAL A 2 -8.70 -2.90 3.95
N VAL A 3 -8.20 -1.90 3.24
CA VAL A 3 -7.71 -1.97 1.86
C VAL A 3 -6.23 -1.59 1.85
N LEU A 4 -5.39 -2.37 1.17
CA LEU A 4 -3.98 -2.07 0.98
C LEU A 4 -3.75 -1.52 -0.43
N VAL A 5 -3.05 -0.40 -0.54
CA VAL A 5 -2.64 0.16 -1.84
C VAL A 5 -1.13 0.31 -1.87
N SER A 6 -0.46 -0.48 -2.72
CA SER A 6 1.01 -0.55 -2.79
C SER A 6 1.68 0.67 -3.41
N HIS A 7 1.09 1.24 -4.46
CA HIS A 7 1.68 2.37 -5.20
C HIS A 7 0.64 2.99 -6.13
N ASN A 8 0.96 4.14 -6.72
CA ASN A 8 -0.02 4.98 -7.40
C ASN A 8 -0.26 4.65 -8.88
N HIS A 9 0.29 3.58 -9.46
CA HIS A 9 0.00 3.24 -10.86
C HIS A 9 -1.49 2.90 -11.03
N TYR A 10 -2.00 3.08 -12.25
CA TYR A 10 -3.44 2.99 -12.53
C TYR A 10 -4.05 1.61 -12.26
N ASP A 11 -3.24 0.56 -12.39
CA ASP A 11 -3.57 -0.84 -12.14
C ASP A 11 -3.48 -1.23 -10.64
N HIS A 12 -2.85 -0.39 -9.80
CA HIS A 12 -2.72 -0.62 -8.35
C HIS A 12 -3.45 0.42 -7.47
N LEU A 13 -3.87 1.54 -8.07
CA LEU A 13 -4.65 2.59 -7.43
C LEU A 13 -5.80 3.02 -8.36
N ASP A 14 -6.88 2.24 -8.31
CA ASP A 14 -8.13 2.54 -9.01
C ASP A 14 -9.08 3.36 -8.14
N LEU A 15 -9.24 4.63 -8.50
CA LEU A 15 -10.02 5.59 -7.73
C LEU A 15 -11.53 5.33 -7.83
N ALA A 16 -12.01 4.70 -8.91
CA ALA A 16 -13.42 4.36 -9.05
C ALA A 16 -13.82 3.27 -8.05
N THR A 17 -13.01 2.21 -7.93
CA THR A 17 -13.15 1.13 -6.96
C THR A 17 -13.09 1.67 -5.53
N LEU A 18 -12.14 2.56 -5.22
CA LEU A 18 -12.08 3.16 -3.88
C LEU A 18 -13.33 3.97 -3.52
N ARG A 19 -13.93 4.70 -4.47
CA ARG A 19 -15.22 5.39 -4.22
C ARG A 19 -16.33 4.40 -3.89
N GLN A 20 -16.47 3.33 -4.67
CA GLN A 20 -17.48 2.31 -4.44
C GLN A 20 -17.30 1.61 -3.08
N LEU A 21 -16.04 1.29 -2.72
CA LEU A 21 -15.72 0.69 -1.43
C LEU A 21 -16.02 1.64 -0.26
N LYS A 22 -15.76 2.94 -0.41
CA LYS A 22 -16.12 3.96 0.59
C LYS A 22 -17.63 4.00 0.84
N GLU A 23 -18.42 4.01 -0.22
CA GLU A 23 -19.89 4.06 -0.14
C GLU A 23 -20.48 2.80 0.49
N THR A 24 -19.91 1.64 0.18
CA THR A 24 -20.49 0.34 0.58
C THR A 24 -20.00 -0.13 1.95
N HIS A 25 -18.73 0.13 2.30
CA HIS A 25 -18.07 -0.50 3.45
C HIS A 25 -17.24 0.45 4.32
N ASP A 26 -16.89 1.65 3.83
CA ASP A 26 -16.04 2.62 4.53
C ASP A 26 -14.75 2.03 5.17
N PRO A 27 -13.92 1.29 4.40
CA PRO A 27 -12.74 0.64 4.95
C PRO A 27 -11.63 1.65 5.29
N LEU A 28 -10.71 1.26 6.17
CA LEU A 28 -9.42 1.94 6.32
C LEU A 28 -8.54 1.61 5.11
N VAL A 29 -7.98 2.60 4.44
CA VAL A 29 -6.98 2.40 3.39
C VAL A 29 -5.59 2.62 3.97
N VAL A 30 -4.76 1.57 3.97
CA VAL A 30 -3.34 1.64 4.33
C VAL A 30 -2.52 1.72 3.04
N THR A 31 -1.61 2.69 2.96
CA THR A 31 -0.86 2.99 1.75
C THR A 31 0.49 3.64 2.08
N PRO A 32 1.51 3.57 1.22
CA PRO A 32 2.75 4.29 1.49
C PRO A 32 2.58 5.79 1.24
N LEU A 33 3.47 6.61 1.84
CA LEU A 33 3.40 8.09 1.83
C LEU A 33 3.08 8.71 0.46
N GLY A 34 2.20 9.72 0.44
CA GLY A 34 1.86 10.52 -0.75
C GLY A 34 0.72 9.96 -1.61
N ASN A 35 0.40 8.67 -1.48
CA ASN A 35 -0.77 8.07 -2.13
C ASN A 35 -2.08 8.55 -1.48
N ASP A 36 -2.06 8.82 -0.19
CA ASP A 36 -3.15 9.38 0.59
C ASP A 36 -3.62 10.73 0.07
N ALA A 37 -2.70 11.61 -0.32
CA ALA A 37 -3.05 12.90 -0.92
C ALA A 37 -3.83 12.73 -2.25
N ILE A 38 -3.43 11.76 -3.07
CA ILE A 38 -4.12 11.42 -4.33
C ILE A 38 -5.52 10.87 -4.03
N ILE A 39 -5.63 9.94 -3.06
CA ILE A 39 -6.90 9.32 -2.70
C ILE A 39 -7.84 10.34 -2.07
N ALA A 40 -7.38 11.17 -1.14
CA ALA A 40 -8.19 12.18 -0.44
C ALA A 40 -8.77 13.21 -1.41
N ALA A 41 -7.99 13.64 -2.42
CA ALA A 41 -8.46 14.55 -3.45
C ALA A 41 -9.55 13.92 -4.33
N ALA A 42 -9.46 12.61 -4.59
CA ALA A 42 -10.40 11.89 -5.44
C ALA A 42 -11.64 11.35 -4.72
N VAL A 43 -11.49 10.98 -3.44
CA VAL A 43 -12.50 10.35 -2.59
C VAL A 43 -12.52 11.06 -1.23
N PRO A 44 -13.17 12.24 -1.14
CA PRO A 44 -13.22 13.02 0.09
C PRO A 44 -13.79 12.23 1.25
N GLY A 45 -13.12 12.30 2.41
CA GLY A 45 -13.55 11.61 3.63
C GLY A 45 -13.19 10.12 3.69
N MET A 46 -12.41 9.59 2.74
CA MET A 46 -11.83 8.24 2.86
C MET A 46 -10.96 8.14 4.11
N ARG A 47 -11.09 7.04 4.86
CA ARG A 47 -10.24 6.75 6.01
C ARG A 47 -8.87 6.30 5.51
N LEU A 48 -7.82 7.07 5.82
CA LEU A 48 -6.48 6.89 5.26
C LEU A 48 -5.44 6.69 6.37
N SER A 49 -4.46 5.84 6.10
CA SER A 49 -3.29 5.59 6.93
C SER A 49 -2.07 5.51 6.03
N ALA A 50 -1.25 6.57 6.03
CA ALA A 50 -0.10 6.72 5.14
C ALA A 50 1.21 6.52 5.93
N HIS A 51 2.10 5.66 5.43
CA HIS A 51 3.27 5.18 6.18
C HIS A 51 4.53 5.07 5.33
N ASP A 52 5.70 5.11 5.96
CA ASP A 52 6.99 4.94 5.32
C ASP A 52 7.46 3.48 5.38
N TRP A 53 8.52 3.15 4.65
CA TRP A 53 9.16 1.84 4.75
C TRP A 53 9.69 1.57 6.16
N GLY A 54 9.48 0.34 6.64
CA GLY A 54 9.85 -0.09 7.99
C GLY A 54 8.77 0.15 9.04
N ASP A 55 7.69 0.87 8.71
CA ASP A 55 6.58 1.06 9.64
C ASP A 55 5.78 -0.23 9.85
N ARG A 56 5.31 -0.42 11.09
CA ARG A 56 4.31 -1.43 11.47
C ARG A 56 3.01 -0.72 11.84
N VAL A 57 1.90 -1.19 11.27
CA VAL A 57 0.56 -0.66 11.51
C VAL A 57 -0.32 -1.76 12.08
N ASP A 58 -0.70 -1.66 13.34
CA ASP A 58 -1.69 -2.56 13.93
C ASP A 58 -3.09 -2.15 13.44
N VAL A 59 -3.75 -3.06 12.72
CA VAL A 59 -5.07 -2.80 12.09
C VAL A 59 -6.23 -3.48 12.82
N SER A 60 -5.93 -4.47 13.65
CA SER A 60 -6.84 -5.10 14.61
C SER A 60 -6.05 -5.90 15.65
N ASP A 61 -6.73 -6.45 16.66
CA ASP A 61 -6.10 -7.30 17.65
C ASP A 61 -5.47 -8.54 16.99
N GLY A 62 -4.14 -8.64 17.05
CA GLY A 62 -3.38 -9.74 16.47
C GLY A 62 -3.21 -9.69 14.95
N THR A 63 -3.52 -8.55 14.30
CA THR A 63 -3.21 -8.33 12.88
C THR A 63 -2.45 -7.03 12.67
N ALA A 64 -1.33 -7.12 11.97
CA ALA A 64 -0.52 -5.96 11.62
C ALA A 64 -0.07 -5.99 10.16
N ILE A 65 0.13 -4.80 9.61
CA ILE A 65 0.67 -4.58 8.27
C ILE A 65 2.05 -3.96 8.43
N HIS A 66 3.08 -4.61 7.90
CA HIS A 66 4.42 -4.01 7.77
C HIS A 66 4.57 -3.44 6.38
N ILE A 67 5.15 -2.24 6.30
CA ILE A 67 5.35 -1.51 5.05
C ILE A 67 6.78 -1.79 4.58
N GLU A 68 6.92 -2.62 3.55
CA GLU A 68 8.22 -3.11 3.13
C GLU A 68 8.75 -2.38 1.90
N PRO A 69 10.07 -2.15 1.80
CA PRO A 69 10.67 -1.69 0.56
C PRO A 69 10.33 -2.61 -0.62
N ALA A 70 10.18 -2.00 -1.79
CA ALA A 70 10.07 -2.70 -3.06
C ALA A 70 10.98 -2.03 -4.10
N HIS A 71 11.52 -2.81 -5.04
CA HIS A 71 12.29 -2.27 -6.16
C HIS A 71 11.32 -1.85 -7.26
N HIS A 72 10.76 -0.65 -7.15
CA HIS A 72 9.80 -0.11 -8.11
C HIS A 72 9.87 1.42 -8.19
N TRP A 73 8.83 2.05 -8.71
CA TRP A 73 8.65 3.49 -8.80
C TRP A 73 7.14 3.82 -8.86
N SER A 74 6.81 5.10 -8.93
CA SER A 74 5.43 5.58 -8.95
C SER A 74 5.27 6.74 -9.95
N ALA A 75 4.09 6.85 -10.58
CA ALA A 75 3.61 8.02 -11.31
C ALA A 75 2.12 7.85 -11.70
N ARG A 76 1.41 8.97 -11.85
CA ARG A 76 0.09 9.03 -12.50
C ARG A 76 0.04 10.02 -13.66
N GLY A 77 1.02 10.91 -13.77
CA GLY A 77 1.14 11.89 -14.84
C GLY A 77 2.56 11.97 -15.40
N ALA A 78 2.81 12.98 -16.22
CA ALA A 78 4.10 13.15 -16.89
C ALA A 78 5.18 13.80 -16.00
N ARG A 79 4.81 14.38 -14.85
CA ARG A 79 5.68 15.23 -14.01
C ARG A 79 5.67 14.88 -12.52
N ASP A 80 5.14 13.72 -12.16
CA ASP A 80 4.98 13.28 -10.77
C ASP A 80 5.73 11.96 -10.47
N ARG A 81 6.70 11.61 -11.32
CA ARG A 81 7.48 10.38 -11.15
C ARG A 81 8.20 10.38 -9.81
N ARG A 82 7.97 9.34 -9.00
CA ARG A 82 8.53 9.13 -7.64
C ARG A 82 8.14 10.21 -6.63
N MET A 83 7.01 10.89 -6.83
CA MET A 83 6.48 11.87 -5.88
C MET A 83 5.55 11.26 -4.81
N ALA A 84 5.15 10.00 -4.99
CA ALA A 84 4.51 9.18 -3.96
C ALA A 84 5.34 7.91 -3.75
N LEU A 85 5.36 7.37 -2.53
CA LEU A 85 6.10 6.17 -2.20
C LEU A 85 5.40 4.93 -2.78
N TRP A 86 6.13 3.81 -2.85
CA TRP A 86 5.66 2.50 -3.30
C TRP A 86 6.15 1.46 -2.30
N ALA A 87 5.39 0.40 -2.03
CA ALA A 87 5.76 -0.61 -1.03
C ALA A 87 5.21 -2.00 -1.36
N GLY A 88 5.86 -3.01 -0.80
CA GLY A 88 5.24 -4.31 -0.52
C GLY A 88 4.65 -4.30 0.89
N PHE A 89 3.94 -5.38 1.25
CA PHE A 89 3.34 -5.52 2.58
C PHE A 89 3.60 -6.91 3.16
N VAL A 90 3.96 -6.98 4.45
CA VAL A 90 3.80 -8.21 5.23
C VAL A 90 2.51 -8.10 6.03
N ILE A 91 1.57 -9.00 5.77
CA ILE A 91 0.32 -9.15 6.50
C ILE A 91 0.58 -10.18 7.60
N GLU A 92 0.77 -9.72 8.83
CA GLU A 92 0.99 -10.55 9.99
C GLU A 92 -0.34 -10.84 10.69
N THR A 93 -0.63 -12.12 10.92
CA THR A 93 -1.81 -12.60 11.64
C THR A 93 -1.41 -13.67 12.65
N ALA A 94 -2.33 -14.05 13.55
CA ALA A 94 -2.13 -15.20 14.44
C ALA A 94 -1.87 -16.54 13.69
N GLY A 95 -2.30 -16.66 12.43
CA GLY A 95 -2.10 -17.83 11.60
C GLY A 95 -0.77 -17.83 10.82
N GLY A 96 0.01 -16.75 10.91
CA GLY A 96 1.26 -16.59 10.17
C GLY A 96 1.31 -15.29 9.36
N LYS A 97 2.36 -15.19 8.54
CA LYS A 97 2.67 -14.01 7.73
C LYS A 97 2.46 -14.30 6.25
N THR A 98 1.84 -13.35 5.54
CA THR A 98 1.70 -13.37 4.08
C THR A 98 2.39 -12.15 3.50
N TYR A 99 3.23 -12.33 2.48
CA TYR A 99 3.88 -11.21 1.79
C TYR A 99 3.15 -10.87 0.49
N PHE A 100 2.85 -9.59 0.31
CA PHE A 100 2.40 -9.00 -0.94
C PHE A 100 3.52 -8.15 -1.53
N ALA A 101 4.10 -8.60 -2.64
CA ALA A 101 5.30 -7.98 -3.22
C ALA A 101 5.05 -6.67 -3.98
N GLY A 102 3.78 -6.36 -4.30
CA GLY A 102 3.46 -5.37 -5.34
C GLY A 102 4.13 -5.72 -6.67
N ASP A 103 4.61 -4.70 -7.36
CA ASP A 103 5.31 -4.82 -8.65
C ASP A 103 6.83 -4.80 -8.51
N THR A 104 7.36 -5.33 -7.41
CA THR A 104 8.81 -5.29 -7.18
C THR A 104 9.59 -6.02 -8.28
N GLY A 105 10.56 -5.32 -8.88
CA GLY A 105 11.55 -5.91 -9.77
C GLY A 105 12.48 -6.89 -9.05
N PHE A 106 13.25 -7.66 -9.82
CA PHE A 106 14.12 -8.71 -9.27
C PHE A 106 15.21 -8.18 -8.34
N HIS A 107 15.91 -7.10 -8.72
CA HIS A 107 16.96 -6.44 -7.91
C HIS A 107 17.91 -7.40 -7.18
N ASP A 108 18.62 -8.22 -7.96
CA ASP A 108 19.50 -9.28 -7.46
C ASP A 108 18.81 -10.27 -6.50
N GLY A 109 17.48 -10.31 -6.45
CA GLY A 109 16.67 -11.10 -5.53
C GLY A 109 16.59 -10.56 -4.10
N ILE A 110 16.99 -9.31 -3.83
CA ILE A 110 17.11 -8.79 -2.45
C ILE A 110 15.77 -8.87 -1.70
N ASN A 111 14.70 -8.28 -2.25
CA ASN A 111 13.38 -8.28 -1.60
C ASN A 111 12.81 -9.70 -1.43
N TYR A 112 13.12 -10.61 -2.36
CA TYR A 112 12.66 -12.00 -2.32
C TYR A 112 13.40 -12.85 -1.27
N ARG A 113 14.68 -12.55 -1.03
CA ARG A 113 15.45 -13.19 0.05
C ARG A 113 15.01 -12.69 1.41
N LEU A 114 14.84 -11.38 1.57
CA LEU A 114 14.33 -10.78 2.80
C LEU A 114 12.94 -11.29 3.16
N MET A 115 12.09 -11.58 2.17
CA MET A 115 10.78 -12.22 2.38
C MET A 115 10.88 -13.65 2.95
N ALA A 116 11.95 -14.39 2.65
CA ALA A 116 12.10 -15.78 3.04
C ALA A 116 12.68 -15.96 4.46
N GLU A 117 13.13 -14.87 5.10
CA GLU A 117 13.66 -14.81 6.45
C GLU A 117 12.57 -14.47 7.48
#